data_AF-A0A2E1H7A5-F1
#
_entry.id   AF-A0A2E1H7A5-F1
#
_cell.length_a   1.000
_cell.length_b   1.000
_cell.length_c   1.000
_cell.angle_alpha   90.00
_cell.angle_beta   90.00
_cell.angle_gamma   90.00
#
_symmetry.space_group_name_H-M   'P 1'
#
loop_
_entity.id
_entity.type
_entity.pdbx_description
1 polymer ?
#
loop_
_entity_poly.entity_id
_entity_poly.type
_entity_poly.pdbx_seq_one_letter_code
_entity_poly.pdbx_strand_id
1 'polypeptide(L)'
;MTTDPDHLHRTAKYFMDSGRAATADDAVDMLSRFGLAIRVDPATVTTVNGQVGLLTLVNAARRTMLGGIEVEGVGGQAVVTKLATEATLREAVEALGGTCVEKVRAAWPRAIIGDVGAPTGSTPAWRLQWAGWRGGVIPSTWPTAMMDDAISLAPALAAAACVGEVFAWHAGDHDMAGRRASGLSIWDPGKSWMEPNSTEPALRHLPTHLWFIGLGNLGQAFAWALASLPYPEGADALLMLQDFDSMAVSNDSTSLLAVPEQPTVMKTRWVGDWLQRRGFDVRHEERRFGAWTRRHHLEPGAALCGVDNAAARAALEEAGFDLVVEAGLGAGTQGFRNFSLHSFPGPKRASVIWGGAAASATAPDVSRMPAYEAMKMEGVDGCGLAQIASRTIGVPFVGLTASVLAVGELLRRLHGGGAMELVSGSLMALDDTEAFTGAPEPYAHGHLDLDPVDIPKAA
;
A
#
# COMPACT_ATOMS: atom_id res chain seq x y z
N MET A 1 -18.99 24.52 -2.10
CA MET A 1 -18.01 23.59 -2.68
C MET A 1 -16.62 24.04 -2.25
N THR A 2 -15.81 23.15 -1.67
CA THR A 2 -14.51 23.52 -1.11
C THR A 2 -13.49 23.69 -2.24
N THR A 3 -13.00 24.92 -2.43
CA THR A 3 -11.81 25.23 -3.23
C THR A 3 -10.51 24.74 -2.59
N ASP A 4 -10.63 24.01 -1.49
CA ASP A 4 -9.53 23.55 -0.66
C ASP A 4 -9.02 22.18 -1.16
N PRO A 5 -7.79 22.11 -1.71
CA PRO A 5 -7.16 20.85 -2.13
C PRO A 5 -7.00 19.84 -0.99
N ASP A 6 -7.10 20.27 0.26
CA ASP A 6 -6.99 19.41 1.44
C ASP A 6 -8.30 18.70 1.78
N HIS A 7 -9.41 19.02 1.11
CA HIS A 7 -10.69 18.31 1.19
C HIS A 7 -11.00 17.46 -0.06
N LEU A 8 -10.13 17.51 -1.07
CA LEU A 8 -10.30 16.75 -2.31
C LEU A 8 -10.04 15.25 -2.10
N HIS A 9 -11.03 14.41 -2.42
CA HIS A 9 -10.85 12.95 -2.46
C HIS A 9 -9.94 12.55 -3.63
N ARG A 10 -8.73 12.05 -3.35
CA ARG A 10 -7.68 11.84 -4.36
C ARG A 10 -8.03 10.78 -5.40
N THR A 11 -8.86 9.81 -5.06
CA THR A 11 -9.35 8.82 -6.04
C THR A 11 -10.46 9.40 -6.92
N ALA A 12 -11.28 10.34 -6.42
CA ALA A 12 -12.35 10.94 -7.22
C ALA A 12 -11.76 11.76 -8.39
N LYS A 13 -10.56 12.31 -8.17
CA LYS A 13 -9.78 12.99 -9.20
C LYS A 13 -9.53 12.14 -10.45
N TYR A 14 -9.52 10.80 -10.35
CA TYR A 14 -9.47 9.95 -11.54
C TYR A 14 -10.64 10.23 -12.50
N PHE A 15 -11.87 10.28 -11.99
CA PHE A 15 -13.06 10.54 -12.81
C PHE A 15 -13.13 11.99 -13.30
N MET A 16 -12.61 12.93 -12.51
CA MET A 16 -12.48 14.33 -12.93
C MET A 16 -11.48 14.47 -14.08
N ASP A 17 -10.28 13.92 -13.92
CA ASP A 17 -9.18 14.06 -14.88
C ASP A 17 -9.40 13.25 -16.15
N SER A 18 -10.15 12.15 -16.07
CA SER A 18 -10.56 11.37 -17.25
C SER A 18 -11.75 11.98 -18.00
N GLY A 19 -12.33 13.07 -17.48
CA GLY A 19 -13.53 13.70 -18.02
C GLY A 19 -14.80 12.86 -17.91
N ARG A 20 -14.81 11.85 -17.02
CA ARG A 20 -15.96 10.97 -16.81
C ARG A 20 -17.00 11.61 -15.90
N ALA A 21 -16.57 12.42 -14.94
CA ALA A 21 -17.44 13.14 -14.03
C ALA A 21 -17.77 14.54 -14.54
N ALA A 22 -19.03 14.94 -14.41
CA ALA A 22 -19.52 16.26 -14.77
C ALA A 22 -19.11 17.34 -13.75
N THR A 23 -18.99 16.97 -12.48
CA THR A 23 -18.59 17.84 -11.36
C THR A 23 -17.69 17.08 -10.38
N ALA A 24 -17.08 17.76 -9.40
CA ALA A 24 -16.35 17.08 -8.33
C ALA A 24 -17.28 16.23 -7.43
N ASP A 25 -18.49 16.71 -7.15
CA ASP A 25 -19.47 15.96 -6.37
C ASP A 25 -19.91 14.70 -7.13
N ASP A 26 -20.13 14.78 -8.44
CA ASP A 26 -20.43 13.63 -9.29
C ASP A 26 -19.29 12.59 -9.26
N ALA A 27 -18.03 13.04 -9.22
CA ALA A 27 -16.89 12.14 -9.09
C ALA A 27 -16.87 11.36 -7.75
N VAL A 28 -17.32 12.00 -6.65
CA VAL A 28 -17.46 11.34 -5.34
C VAL A 28 -18.70 10.44 -5.32
N ASP A 29 -19.80 10.86 -5.94
CA ASP A 29 -21.01 10.07 -6.09
C ASP A 29 -20.76 8.77 -6.88
N MET A 30 -19.86 8.80 -7.86
CA MET A 30 -19.40 7.58 -8.57
C MET A 30 -18.76 6.58 -7.60
N LEU A 31 -17.81 7.04 -6.76
CA LEU A 31 -17.17 6.18 -5.75
C LEU A 31 -18.16 5.69 -4.68
N SER A 32 -19.20 6.46 -4.38
CA SER A 32 -20.27 6.08 -3.43
C SER A 32 -21.10 4.88 -3.91
N ARG A 33 -21.01 4.52 -5.20
CA ARG A 33 -21.62 3.31 -5.77
C ARG A 33 -20.73 2.09 -5.65
N PHE A 34 -19.45 2.29 -5.32
CA PHE A 34 -18.48 1.21 -5.25
C PHE A 34 -18.56 0.57 -3.87
N GLY A 35 -18.86 -0.72 -3.80
CA GLY A 35 -18.89 -1.49 -2.57
C GLY A 35 -18.20 -2.84 -2.73
N LEU A 36 -17.80 -3.45 -1.62
CA LEU A 36 -17.14 -4.75 -1.59
C LEU A 36 -17.73 -5.63 -0.49
N ALA A 37 -18.07 -6.86 -0.84
CA ALA A 37 -18.40 -7.91 0.11
C ALA A 37 -17.17 -8.80 0.34
N ILE A 38 -16.86 -9.12 1.60
CA ILE A 38 -15.75 -10.00 1.98
C ILE A 38 -16.35 -11.20 2.71
N ARG A 39 -15.94 -12.41 2.33
CA ARG A 39 -16.24 -13.64 3.06
C ARG A 39 -14.94 -14.32 3.47
N VAL A 40 -14.82 -14.62 4.76
CA VAL A 40 -13.70 -15.37 5.32
C VAL A 40 -14.19 -16.68 5.93
N ASP A 41 -13.46 -17.76 5.74
CA ASP A 41 -13.79 -19.05 6.37
C ASP A 41 -13.40 -19.11 7.86
N PRO A 42 -13.97 -20.03 8.65
CA PRO A 42 -13.69 -20.11 10.07
C PRO A 42 -12.24 -20.51 10.44
N ALA A 43 -11.51 -21.17 9.54
CA ALA A 43 -10.14 -21.62 9.81
C ALA A 43 -9.13 -20.50 9.59
N THR A 44 -9.24 -19.80 8.46
CA THR A 44 -8.31 -18.74 8.04
C THR A 44 -8.51 -17.48 8.89
N VAL A 45 -9.74 -17.17 9.33
CA VAL A 45 -10.02 -15.98 10.15
C VAL A 45 -9.27 -15.95 11.49
N THR A 46 -8.84 -17.11 11.98
CA THR A 46 -8.07 -17.23 13.23
C THR A 46 -6.56 -17.19 13.05
N THR A 47 -6.07 -17.15 11.82
CA THR A 47 -4.61 -17.13 11.57
C THR A 47 -4.09 -15.72 11.34
N VAL A 48 -2.79 -15.51 11.58
CA VAL A 48 -2.15 -14.21 11.35
C VAL A 48 -2.25 -13.84 9.88
N ASN A 49 -1.94 -14.75 8.95
CA ASN A 49 -2.01 -14.47 7.52
C ASN A 49 -3.44 -14.15 7.06
N GLY A 50 -4.44 -14.87 7.57
CA GLY A 50 -5.85 -14.57 7.30
C GLY A 50 -6.28 -13.20 7.80
N GLN A 51 -5.90 -12.85 9.03
CA GLN A 51 -6.20 -11.53 9.59
C GLN A 51 -5.42 -10.40 8.92
N VAL A 52 -4.15 -10.60 8.53
CA VAL A 52 -3.38 -9.61 7.76
C VAL A 52 -4.06 -9.35 6.42
N GLY A 53 -4.46 -10.41 5.70
CA GLY A 53 -5.18 -10.27 4.43
C GLY A 53 -6.52 -9.53 4.62
N LEU A 54 -7.31 -9.91 5.62
CA LEU A 54 -8.61 -9.30 5.91
C LEU A 54 -8.50 -7.82 6.29
N LEU A 55 -7.71 -7.50 7.32
CA LEU A 55 -7.60 -6.13 7.84
C LEU A 55 -6.98 -5.20 6.80
N THR A 56 -6.00 -5.68 6.04
CA THR A 56 -5.41 -4.92 4.93
C THR A 56 -6.42 -4.67 3.82
N LEU A 57 -7.22 -5.68 3.46
CA LEU A 57 -8.26 -5.57 2.44
C LEU A 57 -9.33 -4.55 2.84
N VAL A 58 -9.85 -4.62 4.06
CA VAL A 58 -10.83 -3.66 4.59
C VAL A 58 -10.25 -2.24 4.57
N ASN A 59 -9.04 -2.07 5.13
CA ASN A 59 -8.40 -0.77 5.24
C ASN A 59 -8.15 -0.16 3.85
N ALA A 60 -7.57 -0.91 2.91
CA ALA A 60 -7.30 -0.39 1.57
C ALA A 60 -8.60 -0.13 0.77
N ALA A 61 -9.58 -1.03 0.84
CA ALA A 61 -10.80 -0.93 0.03
C ALA A 61 -11.72 0.22 0.45
N ARG A 62 -11.91 0.45 1.76
CA ARG A 62 -12.87 1.47 2.26
C ARG A 62 -12.60 2.89 1.76
N ARG A 63 -11.36 3.16 1.34
CA ARG A 63 -10.90 4.47 0.83
C ARG A 63 -11.26 4.71 -0.62
N THR A 64 -11.60 3.66 -1.37
CA THR A 64 -11.97 3.75 -2.80
C THR A 64 -13.36 3.18 -3.07
N MET A 65 -13.94 2.45 -2.11
CA MET A 65 -15.28 1.87 -2.17
C MET A 65 -16.19 2.57 -1.16
N LEU A 66 -16.62 3.79 -1.47
CA LEU A 66 -17.36 4.64 -0.52
C LEU A 66 -18.81 4.16 -0.29
N GLY A 67 -19.29 3.21 -1.08
CA GLY A 67 -20.56 2.52 -0.84
C GLY A 67 -20.51 1.56 0.36
N GLY A 68 -19.30 1.21 0.83
CA GLY A 68 -19.07 0.44 2.06
C GLY A 68 -18.41 -0.93 1.83
N ILE A 69 -17.94 -1.50 2.93
CA ILE A 69 -17.30 -2.83 2.99
C ILE A 69 -18.09 -3.72 3.94
N GLU A 70 -18.72 -4.77 3.45
CA GLU A 70 -19.43 -5.76 4.27
C GLU A 70 -18.57 -7.01 4.47
N VAL A 71 -18.51 -7.53 5.70
CA VAL A 71 -17.68 -8.69 6.05
C VAL A 71 -18.51 -9.77 6.73
N GLU A 72 -18.56 -10.96 6.13
CA GLU A 72 -19.17 -12.18 6.69
C GLU A 72 -18.08 -13.16 7.15
N GLY A 73 -18.33 -13.85 8.26
CA GLY A 73 -17.40 -14.81 8.86
C GLY A 73 -16.56 -14.25 10.02
N VAL A 74 -16.78 -12.99 10.41
CA VAL A 74 -16.09 -12.32 11.51
C VAL A 74 -17.02 -12.11 12.72
N GLY A 75 -16.49 -12.39 13.91
CA GLY A 75 -17.16 -12.27 15.20
C GLY A 75 -16.16 -11.99 16.32
N GLY A 76 -16.30 -12.70 17.44
CA GLY A 76 -15.49 -12.51 18.64
C GLY A 76 -14.11 -13.19 18.62
N GLN A 77 -13.56 -13.55 17.46
CA GLN A 77 -12.20 -14.10 17.38
C GLN A 77 -11.19 -13.07 17.90
N ALA A 78 -10.15 -13.53 18.60
CA ALA A 78 -9.10 -12.66 19.08
C ALA A 78 -8.30 -12.07 17.90
N VAL A 79 -7.89 -10.81 18.03
CA VAL A 79 -6.88 -10.22 17.13
C VAL A 79 -5.53 -10.87 17.43
N VAL A 80 -4.89 -11.44 16.40
CA VAL A 80 -3.58 -12.11 16.52
C VAL A 80 -2.46 -11.39 15.77
N THR A 81 -2.74 -10.22 15.18
CA THR A 81 -1.77 -9.42 14.41
C THR A 81 -1.55 -8.07 15.07
N LYS A 82 -0.42 -7.41 14.76
CA LYS A 82 -0.16 -6.03 15.21
C LYS A 82 -0.87 -4.96 14.37
N LEU A 83 -1.66 -5.33 13.36
CA LEU A 83 -2.37 -4.33 12.53
C LEU A 83 -3.52 -3.66 13.27
N ALA A 84 -4.05 -4.31 14.32
CA ALA A 84 -5.14 -3.83 15.14
C ALA A 84 -4.74 -3.88 16.63
N THR A 85 -5.35 -3.03 17.45
CA THR A 85 -5.15 -2.98 18.92
C THR A 85 -6.40 -3.42 19.68
N GLU A 86 -7.48 -3.64 18.97
CA GLU A 86 -8.76 -4.11 19.45
C GLU A 86 -8.64 -5.55 19.96
N ALA A 87 -9.51 -5.92 20.91
CA ALA A 87 -9.48 -7.26 21.49
C ALA A 87 -10.07 -8.30 20.52
N THR A 88 -11.12 -7.91 19.79
CA THR A 88 -11.82 -8.80 18.86
C THR A 88 -11.67 -8.37 17.40
N LEU A 89 -11.73 -9.36 16.51
CA LEU A 89 -11.60 -9.12 15.08
C LEU A 89 -12.79 -8.31 14.52
N ARG A 90 -13.99 -8.46 15.08
CA ARG A 90 -15.14 -7.60 14.76
C ARG A 90 -14.83 -6.13 15.01
N GLU A 91 -14.35 -5.81 16.22
CA GLU A 91 -14.00 -4.44 16.58
C GLU A 91 -12.88 -3.90 15.67
N ALA A 92 -11.87 -4.72 15.36
CA ALA A 92 -10.80 -4.35 14.44
C ALA A 92 -11.32 -4.04 13.02
N VAL A 93 -12.23 -4.85 12.48
CA VAL A 93 -12.85 -4.61 11.17
C VAL A 93 -13.68 -3.33 11.19
N GLU A 94 -14.48 -3.13 12.24
CA GLU A 94 -15.33 -1.94 12.39
C GLU A 94 -14.49 -0.66 12.55
N ALA A 95 -13.40 -0.70 13.32
CA ALA A 95 -12.46 0.40 13.49
C ALA A 95 -11.77 0.81 12.17
N LEU A 96 -11.55 -0.13 11.25
CA LEU A 96 -11.00 0.13 9.92
C LEU A 96 -12.06 0.59 8.90
N GLY A 97 -13.33 0.69 9.29
CA GLY A 97 -14.43 1.14 8.43
C GLY A 97 -15.16 0.02 7.69
N GLY A 98 -14.98 -1.25 8.08
CA GLY A 98 -15.79 -2.37 7.64
C GLY A 98 -17.08 -2.53 8.45
N THR A 99 -18.03 -3.30 7.94
CA THR A 99 -19.27 -3.65 8.65
C THR A 99 -19.42 -5.16 8.71
N CYS A 100 -19.35 -5.73 9.92
CA CYS A 100 -19.51 -7.17 10.12
C CYS A 100 -21.00 -7.57 10.08
N VAL A 101 -21.38 -8.39 9.10
CA VAL A 101 -22.76 -8.80 8.81
C VAL A 101 -22.91 -10.33 8.86
N GLU A 102 -24.13 -10.80 9.09
CA GLU A 102 -24.45 -12.23 9.00
C GLU A 102 -24.44 -12.75 7.55
N LYS A 103 -24.80 -11.88 6.60
CA LYS A 103 -24.87 -12.21 5.19
C LYS A 103 -24.56 -10.99 4.34
N VAL A 104 -23.55 -11.11 3.48
CA VAL A 104 -23.17 -10.03 2.56
C VAL A 104 -24.18 -9.80 1.43
N ARG A 105 -24.25 -8.57 0.93
CA ARG A 105 -25.03 -8.19 -0.25
C ARG A 105 -24.64 -9.00 -1.48
N ALA A 106 -25.64 -9.56 -2.16
CA ALA A 106 -25.41 -10.36 -3.36
C ALA A 106 -25.04 -9.54 -4.60
N ALA A 107 -25.40 -8.25 -4.62
CA ALA A 107 -25.16 -7.36 -5.76
C ALA A 107 -23.71 -6.85 -5.85
N TRP A 108 -22.94 -6.92 -4.75
CA TRP A 108 -21.58 -6.41 -4.71
C TRP A 108 -20.54 -7.43 -5.18
N PRO A 109 -19.41 -6.99 -5.76
CA PRO A 109 -18.26 -7.84 -5.98
C PRO A 109 -17.80 -8.46 -4.67
N ARG A 110 -17.24 -9.67 -4.76
CA ARG A 110 -16.88 -10.45 -3.57
C ARG A 110 -15.39 -10.75 -3.51
N ALA A 111 -14.78 -10.53 -2.37
CA ALA A 111 -13.48 -11.08 -2.02
C ALA A 111 -13.69 -12.30 -1.11
N ILE A 112 -12.92 -13.35 -1.36
CA ILE A 112 -12.93 -14.59 -0.59
C ILE A 112 -11.56 -14.82 0.03
N ILE A 113 -11.56 -15.12 1.32
CA ILE A 113 -10.37 -15.45 2.11
C ILE A 113 -10.58 -16.86 2.71
N GLY A 114 -9.65 -17.78 2.45
CA GLY A 114 -9.78 -19.18 2.88
C GLY A 114 -10.67 -20.03 1.96
N ASP A 115 -11.16 -21.15 2.47
CA ASP A 115 -12.00 -22.13 1.76
C ASP A 115 -13.50 -21.82 1.89
N VAL A 116 -13.90 -20.65 1.38
CA VAL A 116 -15.31 -20.32 1.19
C VAL A 116 -15.75 -20.69 -0.23
N GLY A 117 -16.89 -21.38 -0.37
CA GLY A 117 -17.47 -21.72 -1.67
C GLY A 117 -17.68 -20.48 -2.56
N ALA A 118 -17.42 -20.64 -3.86
CA ALA A 118 -17.63 -19.59 -4.85
C ALA A 118 -19.10 -19.14 -4.83
N PRO A 119 -19.36 -17.82 -4.88
CA PRO A 119 -20.71 -17.32 -4.77
C PRO A 119 -21.48 -17.55 -6.08
N THR A 120 -22.80 -17.74 -5.98
CA THR A 120 -23.68 -17.80 -7.15
C THR A 120 -23.99 -16.40 -7.66
N GLY A 121 -24.05 -16.22 -8.98
CA GLY A 121 -24.46 -14.97 -9.64
C GLY A 121 -23.49 -14.52 -10.73
N SER A 122 -23.78 -13.37 -11.34
CA SER A 122 -22.98 -12.77 -12.42
C SER A 122 -21.93 -11.77 -11.93
N THR A 123 -22.05 -11.29 -10.68
CA THR A 123 -21.08 -10.35 -10.12
C THR A 123 -19.76 -11.07 -9.84
N PRO A 124 -18.60 -10.50 -10.24
CA PRO A 124 -17.33 -11.15 -10.08
C PRO A 124 -16.98 -11.39 -8.61
N ALA A 125 -16.17 -12.43 -8.42
CA ALA A 125 -15.64 -12.77 -7.12
C ALA A 125 -14.20 -13.22 -7.26
N TRP A 126 -13.35 -12.72 -6.39
CA TRP A 126 -11.91 -12.98 -6.33
C TRP A 126 -11.60 -13.77 -5.08
N ARG A 127 -10.72 -14.75 -5.21
CA ARG A 127 -10.13 -15.45 -4.06
C ARG A 127 -8.71 -14.96 -3.86
N LEU A 128 -8.42 -14.48 -2.66
CA LEU A 128 -7.06 -14.17 -2.27
C LEU A 128 -6.26 -15.47 -2.18
N GLN A 129 -5.03 -15.44 -2.70
CA GLN A 129 -4.09 -16.55 -2.65
C GLN A 129 -2.73 -16.04 -2.20
N TRP A 130 -2.04 -16.87 -1.42
CA TRP A 130 -0.67 -16.65 -1.02
C TRP A 130 0.03 -17.98 -0.73
N ALA A 131 1.35 -17.99 -0.91
CA ALA A 131 2.25 -19.08 -0.55
C ALA A 131 3.69 -18.56 -0.53
N GLY A 132 4.47 -18.87 0.51
CA GLY A 132 5.84 -18.40 0.66
C GLY A 132 5.94 -16.87 0.56
N TRP A 133 6.55 -16.38 -0.51
CA TRP A 133 6.73 -14.93 -0.78
C TRP A 133 5.80 -14.40 -1.87
N ARG A 134 4.79 -15.16 -2.26
CA ARG A 134 3.91 -14.87 -3.40
C ARG A 134 2.51 -14.56 -2.90
N GLY A 135 1.88 -13.54 -3.47
CA GLY A 135 0.54 -13.10 -3.10
C GLY A 135 -0.22 -12.49 -4.28
N GLY A 136 -1.52 -12.77 -4.35
CA GLY A 136 -2.37 -12.28 -5.43
C GLY A 136 -3.83 -12.68 -5.28
N VAL A 137 -4.57 -12.50 -6.35
CA VAL A 137 -5.96 -12.95 -6.48
C VAL A 137 -6.16 -13.78 -7.74
N ILE A 138 -7.07 -14.74 -7.66
CA ILE A 138 -7.61 -15.46 -8.81
C ILE A 138 -9.13 -15.27 -8.88
N PRO A 139 -9.76 -15.46 -10.05
CA PRO A 139 -11.20 -15.60 -10.13
C PRO A 139 -11.67 -16.77 -9.26
N SER A 140 -12.72 -16.57 -8.47
CA SER A 140 -13.22 -17.59 -7.53
C SER A 140 -13.70 -18.89 -8.19
N THR A 141 -13.94 -18.87 -9.50
CA THR A 141 -14.30 -20.04 -10.32
C THR A 141 -13.10 -20.89 -10.74
N TRP A 142 -11.88 -20.37 -10.59
CA TRP A 142 -10.66 -21.11 -10.89
C TRP A 142 -10.34 -22.10 -9.76
N PRO A 143 -9.63 -23.21 -10.07
CA PRO A 143 -9.16 -24.13 -9.05
C PRO A 143 -8.31 -23.41 -8.00
N THR A 144 -8.57 -23.71 -6.74
CA THR A 144 -7.76 -23.21 -5.63
C THR A 144 -6.44 -23.97 -5.58
N ALA A 145 -5.32 -23.24 -5.54
CA ALA A 145 -4.07 -23.82 -5.08
C ALA A 145 -4.16 -24.06 -3.56
N MET A 146 -3.41 -25.02 -3.04
CA MET A 146 -3.29 -25.21 -1.58
C MET A 146 -2.65 -23.95 -1.00
N MET A 147 -3.31 -23.32 -0.03
CA MET A 147 -2.69 -22.24 0.75
C MET A 147 -1.56 -22.87 1.55
N ASP A 148 -0.36 -22.38 1.34
CA ASP A 148 0.84 -22.80 2.07
C ASP A 148 1.26 -21.68 3.03
N ASP A 149 2.14 -22.00 3.97
CA ASP A 149 2.72 -21.00 4.86
C ASP A 149 3.36 -19.87 4.02
N ALA A 150 3.10 -18.64 4.42
CA ALA A 150 3.59 -17.46 3.72
C ALA A 150 4.07 -16.39 4.70
N ILE A 151 4.95 -15.52 4.22
CA ILE A 151 5.31 -14.31 4.96
C ILE A 151 4.11 -13.37 5.03
N SER A 152 3.96 -12.61 6.12
CA SER A 152 2.79 -11.74 6.32
C SER A 152 2.61 -10.65 5.26
N LEU A 153 3.66 -10.32 4.49
CA LEU A 153 3.54 -9.40 3.34
C LEU A 153 2.75 -10.00 2.16
N ALA A 154 2.75 -11.33 2.00
CA ALA A 154 2.06 -12.00 0.91
C ALA A 154 0.53 -11.84 0.95
N PRO A 155 -0.18 -12.07 2.09
CA PRO A 155 -1.60 -11.76 2.18
C PRO A 155 -1.90 -10.25 2.08
N ALA A 156 -1.00 -9.37 2.53
CA ALA A 156 -1.15 -7.91 2.32
C ALA A 156 -1.08 -7.53 0.84
N LEU A 157 -0.18 -8.14 0.07
CA LEU A 157 -0.10 -8.01 -1.38
C LEU A 157 -1.35 -8.56 -2.09
N ALA A 158 -1.82 -9.74 -1.67
CA ALA A 158 -3.06 -10.33 -2.18
C ALA A 158 -4.26 -9.39 -1.98
N ALA A 159 -4.36 -8.77 -0.80
CA ALA A 159 -5.36 -7.75 -0.50
C ALA A 159 -5.23 -6.54 -1.43
N ALA A 160 -4.02 -6.00 -1.63
CA ALA A 160 -3.78 -4.87 -2.54
C ALA A 160 -4.20 -5.18 -3.99
N ALA A 161 -3.82 -6.37 -4.50
CA ALA A 161 -4.21 -6.84 -5.82
C ALA A 161 -5.74 -6.98 -5.94
N CYS A 162 -6.40 -7.50 -4.90
CA CYS A 162 -7.86 -7.60 -4.85
C CYS A 162 -8.53 -6.22 -4.96
N VAL A 163 -8.08 -5.22 -4.20
CA VAL A 163 -8.66 -3.87 -4.28
C VAL A 163 -8.45 -3.26 -5.67
N GLY A 164 -7.27 -3.48 -6.26
CA GLY A 164 -6.99 -3.02 -7.63
C GLY A 164 -7.96 -3.61 -8.66
N GLU A 165 -8.21 -4.92 -8.61
CA GLU A 165 -9.16 -5.60 -9.49
C GLU A 165 -10.62 -5.17 -9.25
N VAL A 166 -11.04 -5.05 -7.99
CA VAL A 166 -12.39 -4.58 -7.63
C VAL A 166 -12.59 -3.14 -8.11
N PHE A 167 -11.59 -2.28 -7.95
CA PHE A 167 -11.63 -0.91 -8.45
C PHE A 167 -11.74 -0.88 -9.97
N ALA A 168 -10.93 -1.67 -10.68
CA ALA A 168 -10.96 -1.72 -12.13
C ALA A 168 -12.31 -2.22 -12.68
N TRP A 169 -12.94 -3.18 -11.99
CA TRP A 169 -14.28 -3.65 -12.32
C TRP A 169 -15.35 -2.58 -12.14
N HIS A 170 -15.38 -1.93 -10.98
CA HIS A 170 -16.33 -0.84 -10.69
C HIS A 170 -16.13 0.36 -11.61
N ALA A 171 -14.87 0.74 -11.83
CA ALA A 171 -14.51 1.80 -12.75
C ALA A 171 -14.78 1.41 -14.21
N GLY A 172 -14.97 0.13 -14.53
CA GLY A 172 -15.19 -0.34 -15.90
C GLY A 172 -14.05 0.02 -16.84
N ASP A 173 -12.82 0.06 -16.32
CA ASP A 173 -11.64 0.52 -17.06
C ASP A 173 -10.60 -0.60 -17.31
N HIS A 174 -10.96 -1.84 -16.98
CA HIS A 174 -10.24 -3.04 -17.37
C HIS A 174 -11.21 -4.17 -17.74
N ASP A 175 -11.25 -4.55 -19.02
CA ASP A 175 -12.21 -5.55 -19.51
C ASP A 175 -12.04 -6.93 -18.84
N MET A 176 -10.83 -7.32 -18.47
CA MET A 176 -10.60 -8.60 -17.78
C MET A 176 -10.75 -8.57 -16.26
N ALA A 177 -11.15 -7.45 -15.65
CA ALA A 177 -11.32 -7.38 -14.20
C ALA A 177 -12.32 -8.45 -13.71
N GLY A 178 -11.88 -9.33 -12.81
CA GLY A 178 -12.68 -10.46 -12.33
C GLY A 178 -12.65 -11.72 -13.21
N ARG A 179 -11.88 -11.70 -14.30
CA ARG A 179 -11.70 -12.82 -15.24
C ARG A 179 -10.24 -13.22 -15.43
N ARG A 180 -9.34 -12.68 -14.61
CA ARG A 180 -7.91 -12.97 -14.65
C ARG A 180 -7.35 -13.13 -13.24
N ALA A 181 -6.20 -13.79 -13.17
CA ALA A 181 -5.33 -13.73 -12.02
C ALA A 181 -4.58 -12.39 -12.00
N SER A 182 -4.18 -11.93 -10.81
CA SER A 182 -3.37 -10.73 -10.62
C SER A 182 -2.59 -10.85 -9.32
N GLY A 183 -1.27 -10.86 -9.39
CA GLY A 183 -0.42 -11.05 -8.22
C GLY A 183 1.05 -10.85 -8.52
N LEU A 184 1.89 -11.00 -7.51
CA LEU A 184 3.34 -10.85 -7.61
C LEU A 184 4.07 -11.86 -6.72
N SER A 185 5.29 -12.19 -7.12
CA SER A 185 6.29 -12.73 -6.21
C SER A 185 7.05 -11.56 -5.59
N ILE A 186 7.07 -11.49 -4.26
CA ILE A 186 7.91 -10.55 -3.52
C ILE A 186 9.37 -11.01 -3.62
N TRP A 187 9.61 -12.33 -3.63
CA TRP A 187 10.94 -12.92 -3.74
C TRP A 187 11.52 -12.89 -5.16
N ASP A 188 10.74 -12.91 -6.22
CA ASP A 188 11.29 -12.72 -7.56
C ASP A 188 10.30 -11.94 -8.41
N PRO A 189 10.20 -10.60 -8.23
CA PRO A 189 9.27 -9.80 -9.02
C PRO A 189 9.54 -9.97 -10.51
N GLY A 190 8.48 -10.12 -11.31
CA GLY A 190 8.57 -10.46 -12.74
C GLY A 190 8.71 -11.95 -13.05
N LYS A 191 8.77 -12.82 -12.04
CA LYS A 191 8.51 -14.25 -12.20
C LYS A 191 7.05 -14.57 -11.87
N SER A 192 6.60 -15.71 -12.38
CA SER A 192 5.24 -16.21 -12.13
C SER A 192 5.02 -16.39 -10.63
N TRP A 193 4.02 -15.71 -10.08
CA TRP A 193 3.64 -15.84 -8.67
C TRP A 193 2.79 -17.07 -8.40
N MET A 194 2.19 -17.66 -9.44
CA MET A 194 1.38 -18.88 -9.32
C MET A 194 2.23 -20.16 -9.30
N GLU A 195 3.49 -20.08 -9.74
CA GLU A 195 4.41 -21.22 -9.77
C GLU A 195 5.21 -21.33 -8.47
N PRO A 196 5.31 -22.52 -7.85
CA PRO A 196 6.17 -22.73 -6.69
C PRO A 196 7.62 -22.37 -6.98
N ASN A 197 8.30 -21.74 -6.02
CA ASN A 197 9.71 -21.40 -6.12
C ASN A 197 10.47 -21.97 -4.92
N SER A 198 11.27 -23.01 -5.16
CA SER A 198 12.05 -23.69 -4.11
C SER A 198 13.21 -22.86 -3.56
N THR A 199 13.49 -21.68 -4.14
CA THR A 199 14.50 -20.76 -3.63
C THR A 199 13.97 -19.81 -2.57
N GLU A 200 12.65 -19.76 -2.38
CA GLU A 200 12.00 -18.94 -1.36
C GLU A 200 12.41 -19.41 0.06
N PRO A 201 13.10 -18.58 0.85
CA PRO A 201 13.52 -18.96 2.18
C PRO A 201 12.38 -18.82 3.18
N ALA A 202 12.42 -19.58 4.27
CA ALA A 202 11.59 -19.26 5.43
C ALA A 202 11.98 -17.88 6.00
N LEU A 203 11.01 -17.12 6.52
CA LEU A 203 11.29 -15.85 7.19
C LEU A 203 12.06 -16.10 8.50
N ARG A 204 13.26 -15.54 8.61
CA ARG A 204 14.18 -15.69 9.75
C ARG A 204 14.72 -14.38 10.29
N HIS A 205 14.61 -13.28 9.54
CA HIS A 205 15.16 -12.00 9.95
C HIS A 205 14.15 -10.86 9.73
N LEU A 206 14.03 -9.94 10.69
CA LEU A 206 13.20 -8.73 10.54
C LEU A 206 14.06 -7.47 10.66
N PRO A 207 13.83 -6.42 9.84
CA PRO A 207 14.52 -5.14 9.98
C PRO A 207 14.13 -4.45 11.29
N THR A 208 15.07 -3.90 12.04
CA THR A 208 14.78 -3.23 13.32
C THR A 208 15.17 -1.78 13.37
N HIS A 209 16.12 -1.32 12.54
CA HIS A 209 16.57 0.08 12.58
C HIS A 209 16.38 0.71 11.21
N LEU A 210 15.26 1.43 11.04
CA LEU A 210 14.89 2.04 9.76
C LEU A 210 14.62 3.54 9.87
N TRP A 211 14.97 4.28 8.83
CA TRP A 211 14.58 5.68 8.65
C TRP A 211 13.51 5.80 7.57
N PHE A 212 12.32 6.28 7.92
CA PHE A 212 11.23 6.54 6.98
C PHE A 212 11.29 8.00 6.53
N ILE A 213 11.49 8.22 5.23
CA ILE A 213 11.59 9.54 4.62
C ILE A 213 10.32 9.80 3.80
N GLY A 214 9.48 10.71 4.30
CA GLY A 214 8.14 10.99 3.78
C GLY A 214 7.08 10.06 4.37
N LEU A 215 6.00 10.65 4.89
CA LEU A 215 4.89 9.99 5.61
C LEU A 215 3.54 10.30 4.97
N GLY A 216 3.53 10.53 3.66
CA GLY A 216 2.33 10.52 2.82
C GLY A 216 1.79 9.10 2.60
N ASN A 217 1.17 8.86 1.43
CA ASN A 217 0.61 7.55 1.07
C ASN A 217 1.62 6.41 1.26
N LEU A 218 2.80 6.51 0.64
CA LEU A 218 3.84 5.48 0.71
C LEU A 218 4.41 5.28 2.12
N GLY A 219 4.74 6.36 2.84
CA GLY A 219 5.30 6.23 4.19
C GLY A 219 4.36 5.56 5.19
N GLN A 220 3.06 5.87 5.10
CA GLN A 220 2.05 5.18 5.90
C GLN A 220 1.82 3.73 5.46
N ALA A 221 1.97 3.45 4.16
CA ALA A 221 1.97 2.08 3.66
C ALA A 221 3.19 1.29 4.17
N PHE A 222 4.39 1.89 4.22
CA PHE A 222 5.58 1.28 4.81
C PHE A 222 5.34 0.90 6.27
N ALA A 223 4.74 1.81 7.05
CA ALA A 223 4.37 1.54 8.45
C ALA A 223 3.38 0.37 8.57
N TRP A 224 2.36 0.32 7.71
CA TRP A 224 1.40 -0.79 7.68
C TRP A 224 2.06 -2.13 7.32
N ALA A 225 2.86 -2.16 6.25
CA ALA A 225 3.56 -3.36 5.80
C ALA A 225 4.55 -3.86 6.86
N LEU A 226 5.33 -2.96 7.47
CA LEU A 226 6.24 -3.31 8.55
C LEU A 226 5.50 -3.88 9.76
N ALA A 227 4.42 -3.24 10.20
CA ALA A 227 3.61 -3.70 11.32
C ALA A 227 2.87 -5.02 11.06
N SER A 228 2.73 -5.44 9.80
CA SER A 228 2.17 -6.77 9.48
C SER A 228 3.15 -7.91 9.80
N LEU A 229 4.45 -7.62 9.91
CA LEU A 229 5.47 -8.63 10.19
C LEU A 229 5.41 -9.11 11.65
N PRO A 230 5.83 -10.36 11.93
CA PRO A 230 5.70 -10.98 13.24
C PRO A 230 6.83 -10.52 14.19
N TYR A 231 6.94 -9.22 14.46
CA TYR A 231 7.87 -8.71 15.47
C TYR A 231 7.50 -9.27 16.85
N PRO A 232 8.45 -9.87 17.59
CA PRO A 232 8.22 -10.28 18.97
C PRO A 232 7.78 -9.11 19.85
N GLU A 233 7.13 -9.42 20.97
CA GLU A 233 6.85 -8.43 22.00
C GLU A 233 8.17 -7.95 22.62
N GLY A 234 8.32 -6.64 22.80
CA GLY A 234 9.55 -6.05 23.35
C GLY A 234 10.74 -6.07 22.39
N ALA A 235 10.55 -6.34 21.10
CA ALA A 235 11.60 -6.23 20.10
C ALA A 235 12.19 -4.81 20.07
N ASP A 236 13.52 -4.70 20.11
CA ASP A 236 14.25 -3.43 19.96
C ASP A 236 14.21 -3.01 18.48
N ALA A 237 13.12 -2.36 18.09
CA ALA A 237 12.84 -1.92 16.73
C ALA A 237 12.64 -0.39 16.66
N LEU A 238 13.74 0.30 16.36
CA LEU A 238 13.84 1.75 16.21
C LEU A 238 13.45 2.24 14.81
N LEU A 239 12.45 3.12 14.76
CA LEU A 239 12.00 3.81 13.55
C LEU A 239 12.22 5.32 13.69
N MET A 240 13.04 5.88 12.80
CA MET A 240 13.18 7.32 12.65
C MET A 240 12.24 7.82 11.57
N LEU A 241 11.29 8.69 11.92
CA LEU A 241 10.24 9.17 11.03
C LEU A 241 10.53 10.61 10.62
N GLN A 242 10.64 10.86 9.31
CA GLN A 242 10.92 12.19 8.78
C GLN A 242 9.82 12.68 7.84
N ASP A 243 9.12 13.73 8.25
CA ASP A 243 8.18 14.49 7.44
C ASP A 243 7.97 15.88 8.08
N PHE A 244 7.74 16.91 7.26
CA PHE A 244 7.53 18.28 7.72
C PHE A 244 6.06 18.71 7.63
N ASP A 245 5.20 17.90 7.00
CA ASP A 245 3.78 18.19 6.81
C ASP A 245 2.93 17.73 8.01
N SER A 246 1.76 18.33 8.11
CA SER A 246 0.69 17.89 9.00
C SER A 246 -0.30 16.97 8.28
N MET A 247 -1.05 16.20 9.07
CA MET A 247 -2.20 15.42 8.62
C MET A 247 -3.29 16.35 8.08
N ALA A 248 -3.84 16.02 6.92
CA ALA A 248 -4.93 16.71 6.24
C ALA A 248 -6.08 15.75 5.94
N VAL A 249 -7.30 16.27 5.79
CA VAL A 249 -8.52 15.47 5.54
C VAL A 249 -8.35 14.61 4.28
N SER A 250 -7.78 15.16 3.21
CA SER A 250 -7.53 14.46 1.95
C SER A 250 -6.61 13.24 2.07
N ASN A 251 -5.83 13.12 3.16
CA ASN A 251 -4.98 11.95 3.38
C ASN A 251 -5.82 10.69 3.63
N ASP A 252 -7.05 10.82 4.12
CA ASP A 252 -7.94 9.69 4.37
C ASP A 252 -8.16 8.83 3.11
N SER A 253 -8.33 9.48 1.96
CA SER A 253 -8.58 8.82 0.67
C SER A 253 -7.39 8.00 0.12
N THR A 254 -6.19 8.14 0.69
CA THR A 254 -4.99 7.48 0.14
C THR A 254 -4.13 6.78 1.18
N SER A 255 -4.00 7.32 2.38
CA SER A 255 -2.98 6.92 3.33
C SER A 255 -3.56 5.95 4.35
N LEU A 256 -2.91 4.80 4.55
CA LEU A 256 -3.47 3.67 5.30
C LEU A 256 -3.66 3.94 6.79
N LEU A 257 -3.00 4.94 7.36
CA LEU A 257 -3.13 5.30 8.78
C LEU A 257 -3.97 6.56 9.00
N ALA A 258 -4.34 7.26 7.92
CA ALA A 258 -5.23 8.41 8.01
C ALA A 258 -6.68 7.97 8.26
N VAL A 259 -7.41 8.75 9.04
CA VAL A 259 -8.85 8.57 9.32
C VAL A 259 -9.61 9.89 9.11
N PRO A 260 -10.93 9.86 8.84
CA PRO A 260 -11.68 11.05 8.46
C PRO A 260 -11.65 12.19 9.51
N GLU A 261 -11.69 11.85 10.80
CA GLU A 261 -11.78 12.81 11.91
C GLU A 261 -10.46 12.97 12.69
N GLN A 262 -9.32 12.82 12.01
CA GLN A 262 -8.01 12.98 12.64
C GLN A 262 -7.68 14.45 12.99
N PRO A 263 -6.98 14.71 14.09
CA PRO A 263 -6.52 16.04 14.43
C PRO A 263 -5.44 16.53 13.45
N THR A 264 -5.37 17.85 13.24
CA THR A 264 -4.31 18.49 12.46
C THR A 264 -3.00 18.52 13.27
N VAL A 265 -2.28 17.40 13.25
CA VAL A 265 -0.97 17.22 13.88
C VAL A 265 0.09 16.86 12.84
N MET A 266 1.37 17.00 13.18
CA MET A 266 2.47 16.56 12.33
C MET A 266 2.32 15.08 11.97
N LYS A 267 2.57 14.72 10.70
CA LYS A 267 2.49 13.34 10.23
C LYS A 267 3.42 12.41 11.02
N THR A 268 4.61 12.88 11.38
CA THR A 268 5.58 12.17 12.23
C THR A 268 4.96 11.73 13.55
N ARG A 269 4.19 12.61 14.20
CA ARG A 269 3.53 12.32 15.48
C ARG A 269 2.35 11.39 15.31
N TRP A 270 1.52 11.62 14.30
CA TRP A 270 0.36 10.75 14.01
C TRP A 270 0.80 9.30 13.73
N VAL A 271 1.75 9.13 12.80
CA VAL A 271 2.29 7.82 12.43
C VAL A 271 3.12 7.23 13.57
N GLY A 272 3.87 8.07 14.29
CA GLY A 272 4.65 7.68 15.45
C GLY A 272 3.81 7.08 16.57
N ASP A 273 2.73 7.75 16.96
CA ASP A 273 1.78 7.25 17.96
C ASP A 273 1.16 5.91 17.53
N TRP A 274 0.86 5.75 16.23
CA TRP A 274 0.32 4.50 15.70
C TRP A 274 1.34 3.35 15.79
N LEU A 275 2.62 3.61 15.48
CA LEU A 275 3.71 2.64 15.55
C LEU A 275 4.09 2.29 17.00
N GLN A 276 4.12 3.27 17.90
CA GLN A 276 4.42 3.06 19.32
C GLN A 276 3.41 2.13 20.00
N ARG A 277 2.11 2.27 19.69
CA ARG A 277 1.07 1.34 20.17
C ARG A 277 1.28 -0.11 19.71
N ARG A 278 2.17 -0.34 18.73
CA ARG A 278 2.53 -1.65 18.17
C ARG A 278 3.92 -2.13 18.61
N GLY A 279 4.53 -1.41 19.56
CA GLY A 279 5.79 -1.78 20.20
C GLY A 279 7.04 -1.33 19.46
N PHE A 280 6.94 -0.40 18.51
CA PHE A 280 8.11 0.21 17.88
C PHE A 280 8.60 1.41 18.69
N ASP A 281 9.92 1.55 18.79
CA ASP A 281 10.53 2.79 19.27
C ASP A 281 10.54 3.81 18.14
N VAL A 282 10.14 5.04 18.44
CA VAL A 282 9.97 6.08 17.42
C VAL A 282 10.78 7.33 17.75
N ARG A 283 11.47 7.88 16.75
CA ARG A 283 12.10 9.20 16.76
C ARG A 283 11.52 10.07 15.67
N HIS A 284 11.31 11.36 15.95
CA HIS A 284 10.72 12.30 14.99
C HIS A 284 11.78 13.26 14.44
N GLU A 285 11.79 13.44 13.13
CA GLU A 285 12.58 14.44 12.41
C GLU A 285 11.63 15.29 11.56
N GLU A 286 11.23 16.45 12.10
CA GLU A 286 10.21 17.31 11.47
C GLU A 286 10.80 18.28 10.42
N ARG A 287 12.05 18.08 9.99
CA ARG A 287 12.69 18.86 8.91
C ARG A 287 12.54 18.18 7.55
N ARG A 288 12.53 19.01 6.50
CA ARG A 288 12.60 18.55 5.10
C ARG A 288 13.87 17.73 4.86
N PHE A 289 13.72 16.61 4.16
CA PHE A 289 14.83 15.87 3.59
C PHE A 289 15.42 16.63 2.39
N GLY A 290 16.73 16.54 2.21
CA GLY A 290 17.45 17.22 1.13
C GLY A 290 18.96 17.06 1.25
N ALA A 291 19.71 17.69 0.35
CA ALA A 291 21.16 17.55 0.22
C ALA A 291 21.98 17.97 1.45
N TRP A 292 21.38 18.65 2.42
CA TRP A 292 21.98 19.00 3.72
C TRP A 292 21.81 17.91 4.78
N THR A 293 20.94 16.93 4.55
CA THR A 293 20.66 15.85 5.51
C THR A 293 21.90 14.99 5.64
N ARG A 294 22.34 14.73 6.87
CA ARG A 294 23.46 13.85 7.17
C ARG A 294 23.06 12.94 8.31
N ARG A 295 23.10 11.63 8.05
CA ARG A 295 22.91 10.59 9.05
C ARG A 295 24.09 10.59 10.01
N HIS A 296 23.82 10.56 11.31
CA HIS A 296 24.82 10.24 12.33
C HIS A 296 25.04 8.72 12.38
N HIS A 297 26.27 8.26 12.64
CA HIS A 297 26.59 6.82 12.62
C HIS A 297 25.83 5.94 13.63
N LEU A 298 25.14 6.55 14.62
CA LEU A 298 24.28 5.87 15.58
C LEU A 298 22.80 5.84 15.15
N GLU A 299 22.44 6.50 14.06
CA GLU A 299 21.09 6.50 13.49
C GLU A 299 20.93 5.35 12.48
N PRO A 300 19.68 4.90 12.23
CA PRO A 300 19.38 3.85 11.26
C PRO A 300 20.13 3.97 9.93
N GLY A 301 20.90 2.94 9.57
CA GLY A 301 21.69 2.91 8.33
C GLY A 301 20.88 2.58 7.07
N ALA A 302 19.72 1.97 7.23
CA ALA A 302 18.79 1.68 6.14
C ALA A 302 17.59 2.65 6.16
N ALA A 303 17.16 3.10 4.98
CA ALA A 303 16.03 4.02 4.84
C ALA A 303 14.99 3.51 3.83
N LEU A 304 13.72 3.78 4.12
CA LEU A 304 12.60 3.69 3.17
C LEU A 304 12.20 5.10 2.77
N CYS A 305 12.22 5.39 1.47
CA CYS A 305 11.89 6.72 0.95
C CYS A 305 10.63 6.66 0.07
N GLY A 306 9.64 7.49 0.40
CA GLY A 306 8.37 7.60 -0.32
C GLY A 306 7.99 9.04 -0.63
N VAL A 307 8.98 9.94 -0.78
CA VAL A 307 8.74 11.35 -1.11
C VAL A 307 8.39 11.54 -2.58
N ASP A 308 7.59 12.55 -2.87
CA ASP A 308 7.01 12.81 -4.20
C ASP A 308 7.81 13.81 -5.05
N ASN A 309 8.87 14.41 -4.51
CA ASN A 309 9.63 15.45 -5.19
C ASN A 309 11.02 14.98 -5.63
N ALA A 310 11.35 15.26 -6.89
CA ALA A 310 12.60 14.82 -7.51
C ALA A 310 13.86 15.38 -6.82
N ALA A 311 13.79 16.60 -6.27
CA ALA A 311 14.93 17.22 -5.60
C ALA A 311 15.37 16.45 -4.33
N ALA A 312 14.40 16.04 -3.49
CA ALA A 312 14.69 15.19 -2.34
C ALA A 312 15.18 13.80 -2.77
N ARG A 313 14.55 13.18 -3.79
CA ARG A 313 14.98 11.87 -4.32
C ARG A 313 16.40 11.91 -4.88
N ALA A 314 16.79 13.00 -5.55
CA ALA A 314 18.14 13.18 -6.07
C ALA A 314 19.22 13.24 -4.98
N ALA A 315 18.85 13.61 -3.74
CA ALA A 315 19.76 13.80 -2.62
C ALA A 315 19.94 12.56 -1.72
N LEU A 316 19.26 11.44 -2.01
CA LEU A 316 19.20 10.28 -1.10
C LEU A 316 20.58 9.71 -0.75
N GLU A 317 21.47 9.59 -1.73
CA GLU A 317 22.83 9.04 -1.53
C GLU A 317 23.76 9.99 -0.77
N GLU A 318 23.42 11.27 -0.65
CA GLU A 318 24.27 12.28 0.04
C GLU A 318 24.11 12.23 1.57
N ALA A 319 23.09 11.54 2.06
CA ALA A 319 22.75 11.47 3.48
C ALA A 319 23.61 10.48 4.27
N GLY A 320 24.36 9.58 3.61
CA GLY A 320 25.24 8.62 4.27
C GLY A 320 24.53 7.36 4.79
N PHE A 321 23.39 7.00 4.18
CA PHE A 321 22.76 5.70 4.39
C PHE A 321 23.58 4.58 3.73
N ASP A 322 23.58 3.41 4.37
CA ASP A 322 24.19 2.21 3.84
C ASP A 322 23.27 1.55 2.79
N LEU A 323 21.95 1.73 2.97
CA LEU A 323 20.91 1.29 2.05
C LEU A 323 19.76 2.29 2.03
N VAL A 324 19.28 2.66 0.85
CA VAL A 324 18.01 3.36 0.66
C VAL A 324 17.15 2.57 -0.31
N VAL A 325 15.95 2.18 0.12
CA VAL A 325 14.93 1.64 -0.76
C VAL A 325 13.91 2.74 -1.02
N GLU A 326 13.87 3.21 -2.25
CA GLU A 326 13.09 4.33 -2.72
C GLU A 326 11.91 3.82 -3.54
N ALA A 327 10.69 4.21 -3.21
CA ALA A 327 9.50 3.85 -3.97
C ALA A 327 8.77 5.09 -4.50
N GLY A 328 8.25 4.98 -5.72
CA GLY A 328 7.48 6.03 -6.39
C GLY A 328 6.16 5.50 -6.94
N LEU A 329 5.18 6.39 -7.01
CA LEU A 329 3.88 6.13 -7.62
C LEU A 329 3.74 6.93 -8.91
N GLY A 330 3.09 6.33 -9.90
CA GLY A 330 2.77 7.02 -11.14
C GLY A 330 1.67 8.06 -10.95
N ALA A 331 1.53 8.94 -11.93
CA ALA A 331 0.61 10.07 -11.92
C ALA A 331 -0.28 10.08 -13.17
N GLY A 332 -1.35 10.88 -13.12
CA GLY A 332 -2.29 11.04 -14.23
C GLY A 332 -3.15 9.80 -14.50
N THR A 333 -4.11 9.95 -15.40
CA THR A 333 -5.15 8.93 -15.66
C THR A 333 -4.60 7.62 -16.23
N GLN A 334 -3.49 7.67 -16.96
CA GLN A 334 -2.84 6.50 -17.52
C GLN A 334 -1.85 5.83 -16.54
N GLY A 335 -1.28 6.61 -15.61
CA GLY A 335 -0.16 6.18 -14.79
C GLY A 335 -0.45 5.98 -13.30
N PHE A 336 -1.62 6.38 -12.78
CA PHE A 336 -1.90 6.33 -11.33
C PHE A 336 -1.84 4.94 -10.69
N ARG A 337 -1.87 3.87 -11.50
CA ARG A 337 -1.69 2.47 -11.06
C ARG A 337 -0.27 1.95 -11.18
N ASN A 338 0.65 2.75 -11.68
CA ASN A 338 2.04 2.38 -11.84
C ASN A 338 2.79 2.59 -10.53
N PHE A 339 3.77 1.75 -10.29
CA PHE A 339 4.72 1.89 -9.20
C PHE A 339 6.13 1.64 -9.71
N SER A 340 7.11 2.21 -9.03
CA SER A 340 8.51 1.89 -9.24
C SER A 340 9.26 1.86 -7.92
N LEU A 341 10.36 1.12 -7.91
CA LEU A 341 11.26 0.97 -6.79
C LEU A 341 12.70 1.07 -7.28
N HIS A 342 13.56 1.77 -6.55
CA HIS A 342 15.00 1.79 -6.75
C HIS A 342 15.69 1.53 -5.41
N SER A 343 16.80 0.79 -5.45
CA SER A 343 17.68 0.67 -4.29
C SER A 343 18.98 1.42 -4.52
N PHE A 344 19.46 2.10 -3.48
CA PHE A 344 20.74 2.80 -3.47
C PHE A 344 21.63 2.29 -2.34
N PRO A 345 22.95 2.12 -2.56
CA PRO A 345 23.65 2.28 -3.84
C PRO A 345 23.14 1.28 -4.90
N GLY A 346 23.14 1.73 -6.15
CA GLY A 346 22.63 0.97 -7.28
C GLY A 346 23.39 1.30 -8.57
N PRO A 347 23.04 0.69 -9.71
CA PRO A 347 23.77 0.83 -10.97
C PRO A 347 23.75 2.27 -11.53
N LYS A 348 22.76 3.06 -11.12
CA LYS A 348 22.66 4.49 -11.42
C LYS A 348 22.46 5.26 -10.13
N ARG A 349 23.18 6.38 -10.01
CA ARG A 349 23.02 7.31 -8.89
C ARG A 349 21.64 7.94 -8.89
N ALA A 350 21.10 8.18 -7.70
CA ALA A 350 19.81 8.84 -7.51
C ALA A 350 19.79 10.24 -8.18
N SER A 351 20.90 10.97 -8.11
CA SER A 351 21.06 12.27 -8.75
C SER A 351 21.00 12.22 -10.28
N VAL A 352 21.39 11.11 -10.90
CA VAL A 352 21.29 10.91 -12.36
C VAL A 352 19.86 10.56 -12.76
N ILE A 353 19.17 9.73 -11.98
CA ILE A 353 17.78 9.35 -12.24
C ILE A 353 16.84 10.56 -12.09
N TRP A 354 17.01 11.34 -11.01
CA TRP A 354 16.07 12.38 -10.62
C TRP A 354 16.51 13.81 -10.98
N GLY A 355 17.80 14.05 -11.22
CA GLY A 355 18.36 15.40 -11.43
C GLY A 355 17.83 16.13 -12.66
N GLY A 356 17.43 15.40 -13.71
CA GLY A 356 16.77 15.97 -14.90
C GLY A 356 15.25 15.84 -14.91
N ALA A 357 14.67 15.00 -14.04
CA ALA A 357 13.25 14.67 -14.05
C ALA A 357 12.35 15.87 -13.71
N ALA A 358 12.82 16.77 -12.83
CA ALA A 358 12.09 17.98 -12.46
C ALA A 358 11.87 18.96 -13.63
N ALA A 359 12.75 18.94 -14.65
CA ALA A 359 12.65 19.83 -15.81
C ALA A 359 11.74 19.31 -16.93
N SER A 360 11.37 18.02 -16.90
CA SER A 360 10.64 17.35 -17.99
C SER A 360 9.20 16.95 -17.64
N ALA A 361 8.77 17.11 -16.39
CA ALA A 361 7.43 16.74 -15.97
C ALA A 361 6.41 17.85 -16.34
N THR A 362 5.79 17.74 -17.51
CA THR A 362 4.59 18.54 -17.82
C THR A 362 3.36 17.85 -17.24
N ALA A 363 2.66 18.52 -16.33
CA ALA A 363 1.35 18.04 -15.89
C ALA A 363 0.38 18.10 -17.09
N PRO A 364 -0.45 17.07 -17.31
CA PRO A 364 -1.46 17.10 -18.36
C PRO A 364 -2.43 18.26 -18.14
N ASP A 365 -2.78 18.98 -19.20
CA ASP A 365 -3.77 20.07 -19.13
C ASP A 365 -5.18 19.47 -18.98
N VAL A 366 -5.66 19.40 -17.74
CA VAL A 366 -7.00 18.94 -17.38
C VAL A 366 -8.03 20.08 -17.30
N SER A 367 -7.64 21.32 -17.60
CA SER A 367 -8.49 22.51 -17.39
C SER A 367 -9.78 22.51 -18.22
N ARG A 368 -9.82 21.71 -19.30
CA ARG A 368 -10.97 21.54 -20.19
C ARG A 368 -11.87 20.35 -19.84
N MET A 369 -11.53 19.59 -18.79
CA MET A 369 -12.38 18.47 -18.39
C MET A 369 -13.65 19.00 -17.71
N PRO A 370 -14.82 18.34 -17.88
CA PRO A 370 -16.12 18.88 -17.47
C PRO A 370 -16.18 19.35 -16.01
N ALA A 371 -15.62 18.56 -15.08
CA ALA A 371 -15.60 18.91 -13.66
C ALA A 371 -14.86 20.24 -13.36
N TYR A 372 -13.80 20.55 -14.10
CA TYR A 372 -13.05 21.80 -13.94
C TYR A 372 -13.76 22.99 -14.59
N GLU A 373 -14.43 22.76 -15.72
CA GLU A 373 -15.28 23.77 -16.34
C GLU A 373 -16.47 24.13 -15.45
N ALA A 374 -17.10 23.14 -14.80
CA ALA A 374 -18.16 23.36 -13.82
C ALA A 374 -17.66 24.20 -12.64
N MET A 375 -16.51 23.87 -12.05
CA MET A 375 -15.90 24.68 -10.98
C MET A 375 -15.63 26.12 -11.42
N LYS A 376 -15.17 26.33 -12.66
CA LYS A 376 -14.95 27.66 -13.22
C LYS A 376 -16.26 28.44 -13.36
N MET A 377 -17.34 27.79 -13.79
CA MET A 377 -18.67 28.39 -13.87
C MET A 377 -19.23 28.75 -12.50
N GLU A 378 -18.91 27.97 -11.47
CA GLU A 378 -19.26 28.23 -10.07
C GLU A 378 -18.39 29.30 -9.39
N GLY A 379 -17.39 29.84 -10.11
CA GLY A 379 -16.60 30.98 -9.65
C GLY A 379 -15.29 30.60 -8.93
N VAL A 380 -14.83 29.35 -9.04
CA VAL A 380 -13.47 29.00 -8.58
C VAL A 380 -12.45 29.73 -9.45
N ASP A 381 -11.53 30.46 -8.81
CA ASP A 381 -10.52 31.24 -9.51
C ASP A 381 -9.44 30.35 -10.16
N GLY A 382 -8.63 30.95 -11.03
CA GLY A 382 -7.57 30.23 -11.74
C GLY A 382 -6.50 29.64 -10.81
N CYS A 383 -6.28 30.23 -9.64
CA CYS A 383 -5.31 29.75 -8.66
C CYS A 383 -5.81 28.46 -7.99
N GLY A 384 -7.06 28.46 -7.50
CA GLY A 384 -7.71 27.31 -6.89
C GLY A 384 -7.84 26.14 -7.87
N LEU A 385 -8.23 26.42 -9.12
CA LEU A 385 -8.27 25.39 -10.18
C LEU A 385 -6.90 24.77 -10.43
N ALA A 386 -5.84 25.59 -10.53
CA ALA A 386 -4.49 25.10 -10.72
C ALA A 386 -4.01 24.26 -9.51
N GLN A 387 -4.37 24.66 -8.29
CA GLN A 387 -4.06 23.91 -7.08
C GLN A 387 -4.76 22.55 -7.06
N ILE A 388 -6.03 22.44 -7.48
CA ILE A 388 -6.75 21.17 -7.56
C ILE A 388 -6.17 20.29 -8.68
N ALA A 389 -5.96 20.88 -9.86
CA ALA A 389 -5.45 20.19 -11.05
C ALA A 389 -4.06 19.59 -10.83
N SER A 390 -3.17 20.31 -10.13
CA SER A 390 -1.79 19.89 -9.86
C SER A 390 -1.64 18.73 -8.87
N ARG A 391 -2.71 18.37 -8.15
CA ARG A 391 -2.67 17.24 -7.23
C ARG A 391 -2.60 15.93 -8.02
N THR A 392 -2.03 14.88 -7.44
CA THR A 392 -1.97 13.59 -8.11
C THR A 392 -3.21 12.76 -7.80
N ILE A 393 -3.66 11.95 -8.77
CA ILE A 393 -4.61 10.88 -8.52
C ILE A 393 -3.96 9.90 -7.54
N GLY A 394 -4.63 9.62 -6.43
CA GLY A 394 -4.10 8.76 -5.38
C GLY A 394 -5.04 7.59 -5.11
N VAL A 395 -4.45 6.41 -4.98
CA VAL A 395 -5.12 5.18 -4.55
C VAL A 395 -4.25 4.44 -3.54
N PRO A 396 -4.83 3.89 -2.45
CA PRO A 396 -4.06 3.26 -1.37
C PRO A 396 -3.40 1.95 -1.80
N PHE A 397 -4.07 1.18 -2.66
CA PHE A 397 -3.64 -0.17 -3.02
C PHE A 397 -2.34 -0.19 -3.85
N VAL A 398 -2.05 0.87 -4.63
CA VAL A 398 -0.77 0.98 -5.36
C VAL A 398 0.37 1.32 -4.39
N GLY A 399 0.12 2.25 -3.46
CA GLY A 399 1.06 2.58 -2.38
C GLY A 399 1.38 1.36 -1.52
N LEU A 400 0.38 0.55 -1.21
CA LEU A 400 0.53 -0.70 -0.49
C LEU A 400 1.35 -1.73 -1.27
N THR A 401 1.09 -1.96 -2.56
CA THR A 401 1.91 -2.88 -3.39
C THR A 401 3.37 -2.44 -3.44
N ALA A 402 3.62 -1.16 -3.71
CA ALA A 402 4.97 -0.60 -3.73
C ALA A 402 5.66 -0.73 -2.35
N SER A 403 4.92 -0.53 -1.27
CA SER A 403 5.39 -0.72 0.10
C SER A 403 5.73 -2.17 0.42
N VAL A 404 4.91 -3.12 -0.01
CA VAL A 404 5.21 -4.55 0.17
C VAL A 404 6.51 -4.92 -0.55
N LEU A 405 6.75 -4.40 -1.75
CA LEU A 405 8.03 -4.61 -2.43
C LEU A 405 9.19 -3.89 -1.72
N ALA A 406 8.99 -2.70 -1.17
CA ALA A 406 10.03 -1.95 -0.46
C ALA A 406 10.45 -2.59 0.87
N VAL A 407 9.49 -2.99 1.70
CA VAL A 407 9.76 -3.79 2.90
C VAL A 407 10.27 -5.18 2.50
N GLY A 408 9.73 -5.72 1.41
CA GLY A 408 10.19 -6.94 0.76
C GLY A 408 11.69 -6.89 0.52
N GLU A 409 12.22 -5.86 -0.15
CA GLU A 409 13.66 -5.69 -0.43
C GLU A 409 14.54 -5.80 0.81
N LEU A 410 14.15 -5.15 1.90
CA LEU A 410 14.87 -5.25 3.17
C LEU A 410 14.94 -6.71 3.63
N LEU A 411 13.81 -7.41 3.55
CA LEU A 411 13.76 -8.83 3.90
C LEU A 411 14.56 -9.66 2.90
N ARG A 412 14.47 -9.43 1.59
CA ARG A 412 15.21 -10.22 0.58
C ARG A 412 16.70 -10.17 0.87
N ARG A 413 17.25 -8.98 1.11
CA ARG A 413 18.67 -8.80 1.44
C ARG A 413 19.08 -9.56 2.70
N LEU A 414 18.27 -9.52 3.75
CA LEU A 414 18.53 -10.27 4.98
C LEU A 414 18.47 -11.80 4.78
N HIS A 415 17.81 -12.29 3.73
CA HIS A 415 17.67 -13.71 3.43
C HIS A 415 18.50 -14.15 2.21
N GLY A 416 19.47 -13.35 1.78
CA GLY A 416 20.39 -13.69 0.68
C GLY A 416 19.77 -13.58 -0.72
N GLY A 417 18.65 -12.89 -0.87
CA GLY A 417 18.07 -12.55 -2.16
C GLY A 417 18.92 -11.53 -2.91
N GLY A 418 18.85 -11.56 -4.25
CA GLY A 418 19.48 -10.55 -5.09
C GLY A 418 18.88 -9.17 -4.82
N ALA A 419 19.75 -8.15 -4.75
CA ALA A 419 19.34 -6.77 -4.51
C ALA A 419 18.41 -6.28 -5.62
N MET A 420 17.21 -5.79 -5.30
CA MET A 420 16.33 -5.16 -6.29
C MET A 420 16.85 -3.76 -6.63
N GLU A 421 17.59 -3.67 -7.73
CA GLU A 421 18.16 -2.41 -8.22
C GLU A 421 17.07 -1.50 -8.80
N LEU A 422 16.15 -2.10 -9.56
CA LEU A 422 14.98 -1.44 -10.14
C LEU A 422 13.82 -2.44 -10.20
N VAL A 423 12.64 -2.04 -9.74
CA VAL A 423 11.37 -2.70 -10.05
C VAL A 423 10.43 -1.68 -10.66
N SER A 424 9.71 -2.05 -11.72
CA SER A 424 8.71 -1.19 -12.34
C SER A 424 7.52 -2.04 -12.78
N GLY A 425 6.32 -1.61 -12.41
CA GLY A 425 5.11 -2.36 -12.73
C GLY A 425 3.86 -1.51 -12.67
N SER A 426 2.73 -2.16 -12.92
CA SER A 426 1.41 -1.53 -12.84
C SER A 426 0.39 -2.52 -12.29
N LEU A 427 -0.50 -2.06 -11.42
CA LEU A 427 -1.64 -2.90 -11.01
C LEU A 427 -2.61 -3.20 -12.17
N MET A 428 -2.48 -2.52 -13.31
CA MET A 428 -3.18 -2.92 -14.53
C MET A 428 -2.69 -4.25 -15.09
N ALA A 429 -1.45 -4.64 -14.83
CA ALA A 429 -0.85 -5.88 -15.30
C ALA A 429 0.29 -6.26 -14.35
N LEU A 430 -0.05 -6.73 -13.15
CA LEU A 430 0.95 -7.07 -12.14
C LEU A 430 1.93 -8.13 -12.65
N ASP A 431 1.44 -9.10 -13.42
CA ASP A 431 2.25 -10.17 -14.00
C ASP A 431 3.33 -9.66 -14.98
N ASP A 432 3.17 -8.43 -15.52
CA ASP A 432 4.13 -7.78 -16.42
C ASP A 432 5.14 -6.88 -15.66
N THR A 433 5.26 -7.05 -14.34
CA THR A 433 6.24 -6.29 -13.54
C THR A 433 7.65 -6.68 -13.93
N GLU A 434 8.48 -5.70 -14.25
CA GLU A 434 9.87 -5.89 -14.61
C GLU A 434 10.76 -5.62 -13.40
N ALA A 435 11.76 -6.48 -13.18
CA ALA A 435 12.73 -6.31 -12.11
C ALA A 435 14.16 -6.58 -12.58
N PHE A 436 15.05 -5.67 -12.24
CA PHE A 436 16.49 -5.83 -12.40
C PHE A 436 17.09 -6.09 -11.03
N THR A 437 17.77 -7.24 -10.90
CA THR A 437 18.39 -7.68 -9.66
C THR A 437 19.90 -7.76 -9.79
N GLY A 438 20.60 -7.22 -8.80
CA GLY A 438 22.04 -7.29 -8.64
C GLY A 438 22.46 -8.46 -7.76
N ALA A 439 23.75 -8.51 -7.45
CA ALA A 439 24.29 -9.52 -6.52
C ALA A 439 23.64 -9.38 -5.13
N PRO A 440 23.48 -10.48 -4.37
CA PRO A 440 23.02 -10.41 -2.99
C PRO A 440 23.99 -9.58 -2.13
N GLU A 441 23.45 -8.55 -1.49
CA GLU A 441 24.22 -7.69 -0.59
C GLU A 441 23.37 -7.40 0.67
N PRO A 442 23.61 -8.13 1.77
CA PRO A 442 22.95 -7.84 3.04
C PRO A 442 23.42 -6.48 3.56
N TYR A 443 22.55 -5.78 4.29
CA TYR A 443 22.95 -4.59 5.01
C TYR A 443 23.32 -4.95 6.45
N ALA A 444 24.40 -4.34 6.97
CA ALA A 444 25.10 -4.82 8.15
C ALA A 444 24.43 -4.49 9.50
N HIS A 445 23.35 -3.70 9.53
CA HIS A 445 22.84 -3.09 10.76
C HIS A 445 21.34 -3.26 10.93
N GLY A 446 20.91 -3.50 12.17
CA GLY A 446 19.51 -3.38 12.57
C GLY A 446 18.62 -4.45 11.98
N HIS A 447 18.87 -5.71 12.31
CA HIS A 447 17.89 -6.78 12.16
C HIS A 447 17.78 -7.59 13.46
N LEU A 448 16.67 -8.32 13.60
CA LEU A 448 16.49 -9.34 14.64
C LEU A 448 16.35 -10.71 13.99
N ASP A 449 16.86 -11.73 14.67
CA ASP A 449 16.69 -13.12 14.29
C ASP A 449 15.42 -13.68 14.92
N LEU A 450 14.56 -14.28 14.09
CA LEU A 450 13.35 -14.96 14.52
C LEU A 450 13.67 -16.39 14.89
N ASP A 451 13.31 -16.80 16.10
CA ASP A 451 13.31 -18.21 16.47
C ASP A 451 12.25 -18.94 15.64
N PRO A 452 12.56 -20.08 15.00
CA PRO A 452 11.57 -20.95 14.37
C PRO A 452 10.36 -21.30 15.22
N VAL A 453 10.42 -21.17 16.55
CA VAL A 453 9.31 -21.41 17.50
C VAL A 453 8.41 -20.17 17.67
N ASP A 454 8.88 -18.98 17.31
CA ASP A 454 8.10 -17.72 17.36
C ASP A 454 7.27 -17.50 16.09
N ILE A 455 7.60 -18.21 15.02
CA ILE A 455 6.90 -18.22 13.71
C ILE A 455 5.59 -19.04 13.69
N PRO A 456 5.46 -20.22 14.33
CA PRO A 456 4.34 -21.15 14.11
C PRO A 456 3.08 -20.85 14.94
N LYS A 457 2.99 -19.69 15.59
CA LYS A 457 1.71 -19.11 16.02
C LYS A 457 1.16 -18.08 15.01
N ALA A 458 1.83 -17.92 13.87
CA ALA A 458 1.54 -16.92 12.83
C ALA A 458 1.19 -17.50 11.44
N ALA A 459 0.90 -18.80 11.33
CA ALA A 459 0.44 -19.46 10.10
C ALA A 459 -1.08 -19.72 10.13
#